data_AF-A0A952UJ51-F1
#
_entry.id   AF-A0A952UJ51-F1
#
_cell.length_a   1.000
_cell.length_b   1.000
_cell.length_c   1.000
_cell.angle_alpha   90.00
_cell.angle_beta   90.00
_cell.angle_gamma   90.00
#
_symmetry.space_group_name_H-M   'P 1'
#
loop_
_entity.id
_entity.type
_entity.pdbx_description
1 polymer ?
#
loop_
_entity_poly.entity_id
_entity_poly.type
_entity_poly.pdbx_seq_one_letter_code
_entity_poly.pdbx_strand_id
1 'polypeptide(L)'
;MLAEQLRIRGIVPWVDKQGGFQVGDRNVQEARRAIQEDCLGCLLYATPAVFERRFITEVEMPAAVEQHARDANYLLFAVPRGLDFAELATKSMEAFGLNLADHHCIPVKEETVPESLANVARETLTKLICGHHVESRRVIRLQYSTRELFPSGDDELLCVDGRNIYREDGCVLWDNLVSGLCDVKRVISSAFGRPQI
;
A
#
# COMPACT_ATOMS: atom_id res chain seq x y z
N MET A 1 7.14 -1.42 -9.73
CA MET A 1 6.87 -0.31 -8.77
C MET A 1 6.13 -0.84 -7.54
N LEU A 2 6.15 -0.13 -6.40
CA LEU A 2 5.47 -0.61 -5.17
C LEU A 2 3.95 -0.76 -5.37
N ALA A 3 3.32 0.20 -6.03
CA ALA A 3 1.89 0.17 -6.32
C ALA A 3 1.48 -1.09 -7.09
N GLU A 4 2.30 -1.55 -8.04
CA GLU A 4 2.05 -2.79 -8.78
C GLU A 4 2.15 -4.02 -7.86
N GLN A 5 3.15 -4.07 -6.98
CA GLN A 5 3.33 -5.17 -6.04
C GLN A 5 2.17 -5.26 -5.03
N LEU A 6 1.59 -4.13 -4.64
CA LEU A 6 0.37 -4.04 -3.83
C LEU A 6 -0.84 -4.58 -4.61
N ARG A 7 -1.04 -4.13 -5.86
CA ARG A 7 -2.16 -4.56 -6.72
C ARG A 7 -2.14 -6.05 -7.02
N ILE A 8 -0.95 -6.60 -7.29
CA ILE A 8 -0.73 -8.05 -7.49
C ILE A 8 -1.21 -8.87 -6.28
N ARG A 9 -1.16 -8.28 -5.07
CA ARG A 9 -1.60 -8.89 -3.81
C ARG A 9 -3.03 -8.48 -3.42
N GLY A 10 -3.78 -7.88 -4.32
CA GLY A 10 -5.18 -7.48 -4.11
C GLY A 10 -5.35 -6.23 -3.26
N ILE A 11 -4.29 -5.47 -3.00
CA ILE A 11 -4.36 -4.18 -2.31
C ILE A 11 -4.47 -3.09 -3.38
N VAL A 12 -5.53 -2.30 -3.33
CA VAL A 12 -5.75 -1.18 -4.26
C VAL A 12 -5.18 0.09 -3.63
N PRO A 13 -3.99 0.56 -4.04
CA PRO A 13 -3.47 1.82 -3.53
C PRO A 13 -4.27 2.97 -4.12
N TRP A 14 -4.67 3.92 -3.28
CA TRP A 14 -5.00 5.25 -3.75
C TRP A 14 -3.69 5.97 -4.08
N VAL A 15 -3.54 6.41 -5.33
CA VAL A 15 -2.32 7.06 -5.84
C VAL A 15 -2.73 8.32 -6.57
N ASP A 16 -1.99 9.41 -6.32
CA ASP A 16 -2.09 10.63 -7.13
C ASP A 16 -1.71 10.32 -8.60
N LYS A 17 -2.68 10.44 -9.50
CA LYS A 17 -2.56 10.09 -10.92
C LYS A 17 -1.78 11.11 -11.74
N GLN A 18 -1.47 12.31 -11.21
CA GLN A 18 -0.80 13.38 -11.98
C GLN A 18 0.47 13.94 -11.33
N GLY A 19 1.00 13.27 -10.31
CA GLY A 19 2.35 13.54 -9.82
C GLY A 19 2.52 14.90 -9.13
N GLY A 20 1.51 15.36 -8.40
CA GLY A 20 1.67 16.51 -7.52
C GLY A 20 0.38 17.27 -7.30
N PHE A 21 -0.40 16.86 -6.31
CA PHE A 21 -1.34 17.78 -5.70
C PHE A 21 -0.61 19.00 -5.12
N GLN A 22 -1.05 20.20 -5.51
CA GLN A 22 -0.60 21.45 -4.90
C GLN A 22 -1.52 21.81 -3.72
N VAL A 23 -0.94 22.37 -2.67
CA VAL A 23 -1.70 22.85 -1.50
C VAL A 23 -2.56 24.04 -1.95
N GLY A 24 -3.88 23.95 -1.72
CA GLY A 24 -4.84 25.03 -2.03
C GLY A 24 -5.92 24.69 -3.06
N ASP A 25 -5.80 23.56 -3.76
CA ASP A 25 -6.82 23.11 -4.73
C ASP A 25 -7.96 22.31 -4.09
N ARG A 26 -9.07 22.16 -4.83
CA ARG A 26 -10.20 21.23 -4.50
C ARG A 26 -9.71 19.82 -4.11
N ASN A 27 -8.55 19.44 -4.62
CA ASN A 27 -7.89 18.16 -4.40
C ASN A 27 -7.48 17.90 -2.94
N VAL A 28 -7.31 18.94 -2.11
CA VAL A 28 -6.96 18.77 -0.68
C VAL A 28 -8.08 18.08 0.09
N GLN A 29 -9.33 18.49 -0.13
CA GLN A 29 -10.48 17.91 0.56
C GLN A 29 -10.74 16.48 0.09
N GLU A 30 -10.58 16.22 -1.20
CA GLU A 30 -10.69 14.87 -1.75
C GLU A 30 -9.61 13.93 -1.21
N ALA A 31 -8.35 14.38 -1.15
CA ALA A 31 -7.27 13.60 -0.55
C ALA A 31 -7.52 13.31 0.93
N ARG A 32 -7.96 14.31 1.71
CA ARG A 32 -8.31 14.11 3.13
C ARG A 32 -9.45 13.10 3.29
N ARG A 33 -10.53 13.24 2.50
CA ARG A 33 -11.65 12.29 2.50
C ARG A 33 -11.17 10.89 2.15
N ALA A 34 -10.41 10.73 1.08
CA ALA A 34 -9.90 9.43 0.65
C ALA A 34 -9.06 8.77 1.75
N ILE A 35 -8.16 9.52 2.39
CA ILE A 35 -7.31 9.03 3.48
C ILE A 35 -8.14 8.64 4.71
N GLN A 36 -9.13 9.45 5.09
CA GLN A 36 -9.86 9.28 6.35
C GLN A 36 -11.06 8.33 6.25
N GLU A 37 -11.69 8.24 5.08
CA GLU A 37 -12.95 7.52 4.88
C GLU A 37 -12.83 6.31 3.96
N ASP A 38 -11.99 6.39 2.91
CA ASP A 38 -11.93 5.36 1.86
C ASP A 38 -10.76 4.37 2.06
N CYS A 39 -9.72 4.76 2.81
CA CYS A 39 -8.49 3.98 3.00
C CYS A 39 -8.49 3.20 4.33
N LEU A 40 -7.90 2.00 4.31
CA LEU A 40 -7.67 1.17 5.50
C LEU A 40 -6.35 1.51 6.23
N GLY A 41 -5.54 2.38 5.64
CA GLY A 41 -4.25 2.77 6.19
C GLY A 41 -3.48 3.66 5.23
N CYS A 42 -2.38 4.22 5.73
CA CYS A 42 -1.42 4.99 4.96
C CYS A 42 -0.07 4.27 4.92
N LEU A 43 0.53 4.24 3.73
CA LEU A 43 1.90 3.77 3.52
C LEU A 43 2.73 4.90 2.95
N LEU A 44 3.70 5.38 3.73
CA LEU A 44 4.63 6.40 3.30
C LEU A 44 5.88 5.77 2.71
N TYR A 45 6.11 5.96 1.41
CA TYR A 45 7.37 5.61 0.76
C TYR A 45 8.43 6.68 1.08
N ALA A 46 9.09 6.52 2.23
CA ALA A 46 9.95 7.54 2.82
C ALA A 46 11.31 7.62 2.12
N THR A 47 11.39 8.52 1.14
CA THR A 47 12.65 9.01 0.55
C THR A 47 12.98 10.38 1.16
N PRO A 48 14.24 10.86 1.08
CA PRO A 48 14.57 12.19 1.61
C PRO A 48 13.66 13.32 1.06
N ALA A 49 13.33 13.27 -0.22
CA ALA A 49 12.51 14.29 -0.90
C ALA A 49 11.05 14.35 -0.42
N VAL A 50 10.53 13.27 0.18
CA VAL A 50 9.14 13.20 0.64
C VAL A 50 8.87 14.15 1.81
N PHE A 51 9.87 14.38 2.66
CA PHE A 51 9.77 15.29 3.82
C PHE A 51 9.76 16.77 3.43
N GLU A 52 10.11 17.10 2.19
CA GLU A 52 10.12 18.47 1.67
C GLU A 52 8.83 18.80 0.89
N ARG A 53 7.97 17.79 0.64
CA ARG A 53 6.74 17.96 -0.13
C ARG A 53 5.62 18.48 0.75
N ARG A 54 5.27 19.75 0.58
CA ARG A 54 4.18 20.42 1.32
C ARG A 54 2.87 19.66 1.35
N PHE A 55 2.45 19.05 0.24
CA PHE A 55 1.20 18.29 0.23
C PHE A 55 1.26 17.07 1.17
N ILE A 56 2.40 16.40 1.26
CA ILE A 56 2.60 15.28 2.17
C ILE A 56 2.62 15.78 3.63
N THR A 57 3.38 16.85 3.90
CA THR A 57 3.59 17.38 5.26
C THR A 57 2.39 18.14 5.82
N GLU A 58 1.61 18.81 4.98
CA GLU A 58 0.49 19.68 5.40
C GLU A 58 -0.89 19.02 5.19
N VAL A 59 -0.99 17.97 4.36
CA VAL A 59 -2.27 17.33 4.01
C VAL A 59 -2.27 15.84 4.33
N GLU A 60 -1.49 15.02 3.61
CA GLU A 60 -1.65 13.57 3.63
C GLU A 60 -1.26 12.96 4.98
N MET A 61 -0.07 13.25 5.48
CA MET A 61 0.41 12.69 6.74
C MET A 61 -0.38 13.20 7.94
N PRO A 62 -0.69 14.51 8.07
CA PRO A 62 -1.58 14.97 9.13
C PRO A 62 -2.96 14.27 9.12
N ALA A 63 -3.57 14.08 7.94
CA ALA A 63 -4.86 13.40 7.84
C ALA A 63 -4.77 11.92 8.23
N ALA A 64 -3.70 11.22 7.83
CA ALA A 64 -3.45 9.83 8.18
C ALA A 64 -3.17 9.64 9.68
N VAL A 65 -2.40 10.55 10.29
CA VAL A 65 -2.12 10.54 11.74
C VAL A 65 -3.40 10.80 12.54
N GLU A 66 -4.21 11.78 12.12
CA GLU A 66 -5.51 12.05 12.72
C GLU A 66 -6.43 10.83 12.67
N GLN A 67 -6.48 10.12 11.53
CA GLN A 67 -7.29 8.91 11.39
C GLN A 67 -6.74 7.75 12.23
N HIS A 68 -5.42 7.54 12.26
CA HIS A 68 -4.80 6.52 13.10
C HIS A 68 -5.07 6.74 14.59
N ALA A 69 -5.12 8.00 15.05
CA ALA A 69 -5.47 8.32 16.42
C ALA A 69 -6.95 8.05 16.75
N ARG A 70 -7.84 8.08 15.75
CA ARG A 70 -9.29 7.86 15.90
C ARG A 70 -9.69 6.39 15.75
N ASP A 71 -9.04 5.66 14.84
CA ASP A 71 -9.33 4.27 14.54
C ASP A 71 -8.07 3.42 14.74
N ALA A 72 -8.10 2.59 15.79
CA ALA A 72 -7.01 1.67 16.11
C ALA A 72 -6.75 0.62 15.02
N ASN A 73 -7.69 0.41 14.10
CA ASN A 73 -7.51 -0.49 12.95
C ASN A 73 -6.87 0.20 11.74
N TYR A 74 -6.82 1.53 11.71
CA TYR A 74 -6.20 2.25 10.61
C TYR A 74 -4.68 2.09 10.67
N LEU A 75 -4.08 1.51 9.63
CA LEU A 75 -2.66 1.16 9.66
C LEU A 75 -1.76 2.31 9.21
N LEU A 76 -0.62 2.49 9.87
CA LEU A 76 0.46 3.38 9.43
C LEU A 76 1.71 2.56 9.12
N PHE A 77 2.19 2.69 7.88
CA PHE A 77 3.43 2.07 7.41
C PHE A 77 4.44 3.12 6.98
N ALA A 78 5.71 2.87 7.30
CA ALA A 78 6.84 3.59 6.74
C ALA A 78 7.72 2.64 5.91
N VAL A 79 8.10 3.06 4.71
CA VAL A 79 8.94 2.29 3.80
C VAL A 79 10.16 3.14 3.46
N PRO A 80 11.18 3.18 4.34
CA PRO A 80 12.36 3.99 4.12
C PRO A 80 13.18 3.45 2.95
N ARG A 81 13.61 4.35 2.09
CA ARG A 81 14.50 4.08 0.97
C ARG A 81 15.60 5.13 0.93
N GLY A 82 16.85 4.68 1.07
CA GLY A 82 17.99 5.59 1.20
C GLY A 82 17.97 6.42 2.49
N LEU A 83 17.29 5.91 3.52
CA LEU A 83 17.24 6.46 4.87
C LEU A 83 17.40 5.32 5.86
N ASP A 84 18.18 5.53 6.92
CA ASP A 84 18.19 4.64 8.07
C ASP A 84 17.04 4.95 9.05
N PHE A 85 16.90 4.14 10.11
CA PHE A 85 15.84 4.32 11.10
C PHE A 85 15.99 5.59 11.95
N ALA A 86 17.22 6.03 12.23
CA ALA A 86 17.47 7.22 13.02
C ALA A 86 17.17 8.48 12.20
N GLU A 87 17.55 8.48 10.92
CA GLU A 87 17.20 9.53 9.95
C GLU A 87 15.69 9.60 9.73
N LEU A 88 15.03 8.44 9.57
CA LEU A 88 13.57 8.38 9.45
C LEU A 88 12.90 8.99 10.69
N ALA A 89 13.32 8.58 11.88
CA ALA A 89 12.75 9.07 13.14
C ALA A 89 12.91 10.59 13.27
N THR A 90 14.12 11.11 12.99
CA THR A 90 14.41 12.54 13.08
C THR A 90 13.56 13.33 12.08
N LYS A 91 13.59 12.94 10.80
CA LYS A 91 12.86 13.63 9.74
C LYS A 91 11.35 13.56 9.92
N SER A 92 10.81 12.43 10.39
CA SER A 92 9.38 12.29 10.61
C SER A 92 8.91 13.08 11.83
N MET A 93 9.72 13.14 12.90
CA MET A 93 9.43 13.98 14.06
C MET A 93 9.40 15.46 13.68
N GLU A 94 10.38 15.92 12.89
CA GLU A 94 10.44 17.30 12.40
C GLU A 94 9.29 17.65 11.47
N ALA A 95 8.95 16.77 10.52
CA ALA A 95 7.98 17.05 9.48
C ALA A 95 6.52 16.81 9.90
N PHE A 96 6.27 15.81 10.76
CA PHE A 96 4.92 15.33 11.06
C PHE A 96 4.60 15.34 12.57
N GLY A 97 5.57 15.60 13.44
CA GLY A 97 5.39 15.49 14.90
C GLY A 97 5.20 14.06 15.40
N LEU A 98 5.60 13.06 14.59
CA LEU A 98 5.42 11.64 14.86
C LEU A 98 6.70 10.88 14.50
N ASN A 99 7.13 9.94 15.34
CA ASN A 99 8.23 9.06 15.03
C ASN A 99 7.73 7.87 14.20
N LEU A 100 7.86 7.94 12.87
CA LEU A 100 7.47 6.86 11.97
C LEU A 100 8.29 5.58 12.15
N ALA A 101 9.47 5.66 12.77
CA ALA A 101 10.27 4.47 13.07
C ALA A 101 9.65 3.61 14.19
N ASP A 102 8.76 4.17 15.02
CA ASP A 102 8.02 3.42 16.04
C ASP A 102 6.81 2.67 15.47
N HIS A 103 6.43 2.96 14.22
CA HIS A 103 5.37 2.27 13.49
C HIS A 103 5.91 1.11 12.65
N HIS A 104 5.04 0.44 11.90
CA HIS A 104 5.47 -0.68 11.08
C HIS A 104 6.35 -0.21 9.93
N CYS A 105 7.64 -0.49 10.04
CA CYS A 105 8.66 0.04 9.16
C CYS A 105 9.38 -1.09 8.40
N ILE A 106 9.44 -0.98 7.07
CA ILE A 106 10.02 -2.00 6.19
C ILE A 106 10.99 -1.32 5.21
N PRO A 107 12.31 -1.39 5.44
CA PRO A 107 13.28 -0.72 4.58
C PRO A 107 13.39 -1.39 3.21
N VAL A 108 13.60 -0.56 2.18
CA VAL A 108 13.98 -1.00 0.84
C VAL A 108 15.48 -1.10 0.75
N LYS A 109 15.97 -2.28 0.39
CA LYS A 109 17.40 -2.52 0.12
C LYS A 109 17.70 -2.20 -1.34
N GLU A 110 18.68 -1.34 -1.60
CA GLU A 110 19.01 -0.90 -2.96
C GLU A 110 19.58 -2.06 -3.81
N GLU A 111 20.19 -3.07 -3.19
CA GLU A 111 20.73 -4.23 -3.92
C GLU A 111 19.64 -5.19 -4.41
N THR A 112 18.44 -5.11 -3.82
CA THR A 112 17.32 -6.05 -4.05
C THR A 112 16.00 -5.30 -4.06
N VAL A 113 15.94 -4.19 -4.80
CA VAL A 113 14.74 -3.33 -4.84
C VAL A 113 13.49 -4.13 -5.23
N PRO A 114 13.47 -4.94 -6.31
CA PRO A 114 12.27 -5.68 -6.70
C PRO A 114 11.75 -6.60 -5.58
N GLU A 115 12.63 -7.36 -4.94
CA GLU A 115 12.32 -8.27 -3.85
C GLU A 115 11.90 -7.53 -2.59
N SER A 116 12.54 -6.39 -2.30
CA SER A 116 12.19 -5.52 -1.19
C SER A 116 10.78 -4.96 -1.35
N LEU A 117 10.40 -4.52 -2.55
CA LEU A 117 9.05 -4.01 -2.82
C LEU A 117 7.99 -5.11 -2.72
N ALA A 118 8.30 -6.32 -3.20
CA ALA A 118 7.43 -7.48 -3.02
C ALA A 118 7.26 -7.84 -1.54
N ASN A 119 8.35 -7.76 -0.75
CA ASN A 119 8.33 -7.97 0.69
C ASN A 119 7.46 -6.94 1.40
N VAL A 120 7.63 -5.65 1.09
CA VAL A 120 6.79 -4.56 1.62
C VAL A 120 5.32 -4.87 1.38
N ALA A 121 4.93 -5.19 0.13
CA ALA A 121 3.53 -5.46 -0.19
C ALA A 121 2.97 -6.70 0.53
N ARG A 122 3.79 -7.74 0.74
CA ARG A 122 3.41 -8.95 1.50
C ARG A 122 3.21 -8.66 2.98
N GLU A 123 4.08 -7.88 3.60
CA GLU A 123 3.93 -7.48 5.01
C GLU A 123 2.72 -6.57 5.20
N THR A 124 2.48 -5.64 4.27
CA THR A 124 1.25 -4.82 4.26
C THR A 124 0.01 -5.70 4.21
N LEU A 125 -0.03 -6.69 3.30
CA LEU A 125 -1.13 -7.65 3.22
C LEU A 125 -1.32 -8.43 4.54
N THR A 126 -0.22 -8.88 5.13
CA THR A 126 -0.24 -9.66 6.37
C THR A 126 -0.85 -8.86 7.52
N LYS A 127 -0.44 -7.60 7.66
CA LYS A 127 -0.97 -6.70 8.68
C LYS A 127 -2.42 -6.31 8.43
N LEU A 128 -2.83 -6.07 7.19
CA LEU A 128 -4.23 -5.82 6.85
C LEU A 128 -5.10 -7.03 7.24
N ILE A 129 -4.68 -8.24 6.90
CA ILE A 129 -5.44 -9.46 7.18
C ILE A 129 -5.48 -9.78 8.68
N CYS A 130 -4.37 -9.63 9.40
CA CYS A 130 -4.31 -9.95 10.83
C CYS A 130 -4.84 -8.82 11.73
N GLY A 131 -4.70 -7.57 11.30
CA GLY A 131 -5.05 -6.37 12.09
C GLY A 131 -6.54 -6.07 12.08
N HIS A 132 -7.23 -6.30 10.96
CA HIS A 132 -8.69 -6.21 10.94
C HIS A 132 -9.28 -7.44 11.63
N HIS A 133 -9.74 -7.26 12.87
CA HIS A 133 -10.61 -8.24 13.53
C HIS A 133 -11.83 -8.50 12.64
N VAL A 134 -11.85 -9.67 12.01
CA VAL A 134 -13.00 -10.18 11.25
C VAL A 134 -14.11 -10.56 12.24
N GLU A 135 -14.65 -9.57 12.97
CA GLU A 135 -15.73 -9.76 13.95
C GLU A 135 -17.09 -10.02 13.28
N SER A 136 -17.18 -9.95 11.95
CA SER A 136 -18.40 -10.29 11.22
C SER A 136 -18.17 -11.38 10.17
N ARG A 137 -18.48 -12.62 10.58
CA ARG A 137 -18.85 -13.76 9.72
C ARG A 137 -17.91 -14.06 8.55
N ARG A 138 -16.90 -14.90 8.79
CA ARG A 138 -16.33 -15.97 7.91
C ARG A 138 -16.46 -15.80 6.38
N VAL A 139 -16.32 -14.60 5.85
CA VAL A 139 -16.28 -14.32 4.43
C VAL A 139 -15.34 -13.14 4.27
N ILE A 140 -14.08 -13.45 3.95
CA ILE A 140 -13.26 -12.48 3.23
C ILE A 140 -13.93 -12.35 1.87
N ARG A 141 -14.77 -11.31 1.70
CA ARG A 141 -15.35 -11.00 0.40
C ARG A 141 -14.24 -10.39 -0.44
N LEU A 142 -13.67 -11.18 -1.35
CA LEU A 142 -13.13 -10.64 -2.59
C LEU A 142 -14.33 -10.06 -3.35
N GLN A 143 -14.65 -8.80 -3.07
CA GLN A 143 -15.72 -8.09 -3.74
C GLN A 143 -15.25 -7.82 -5.17
N TYR A 144 -15.65 -8.68 -6.11
CA TYR A 144 -15.75 -8.29 -7.50
C TYR A 144 -17.02 -7.46 -7.66
N SER A 145 -16.90 -6.13 -7.53
CA SER A 145 -17.97 -5.24 -7.97
C SER A 145 -18.00 -5.25 -9.50
N THR A 146 -19.05 -5.83 -10.08
CA THR A 146 -19.36 -5.67 -11.51
C THR A 146 -20.48 -4.65 -11.73
N ARG A 147 -20.61 -3.65 -10.84
CA ARG A 147 -21.50 -2.51 -11.05
C ARG A 147 -20.77 -1.20 -10.73
N GLU A 148 -20.40 -0.50 -11.82
CA GLU A 148 -19.99 0.92 -11.94
C GLU A 148 -18.61 1.27 -11.33
N LEU A 149 -17.63 1.90 -11.99
CA LEU A 149 -17.46 2.44 -13.35
C LEU A 149 -16.33 1.64 -14.05
N PHE A 150 -16.40 1.52 -15.38
CA PHE A 150 -15.22 1.07 -16.15
C PHE A 150 -14.02 1.98 -15.79
N PRO A 151 -12.87 1.42 -15.38
CA PRO A 151 -11.67 2.21 -15.13
C PRO A 151 -11.31 2.98 -16.40
N SER A 152 -11.18 4.30 -16.28
CA SER A 152 -11.03 5.21 -17.43
C SER A 152 -9.57 5.48 -17.81
N GLY A 153 -8.60 4.86 -17.12
CA GLY A 153 -7.18 5.04 -17.38
C GLY A 153 -6.37 3.76 -17.21
N ASP A 154 -5.33 3.61 -18.03
CA ASP A 154 -4.47 2.41 -18.10
C ASP A 154 -3.76 2.11 -16.76
N ASP A 155 -3.53 3.13 -15.92
CA ASP A 155 -2.80 3.01 -14.65
C ASP A 155 -3.62 2.39 -13.50
N GLU A 156 -4.92 2.19 -13.71
CA GLU A 156 -5.87 1.57 -12.76
C GLU A 156 -6.02 0.06 -12.98
N LEU A 157 -5.53 -0.45 -14.12
CA LEU A 157 -5.59 -1.83 -14.50
C LEU A 157 -4.18 -2.43 -14.43
N LEU A 158 -4.03 -3.56 -13.74
CA LEU A 158 -2.91 -4.45 -14.03
C LEU A 158 -3.26 -5.22 -15.31
N CYS A 159 -2.89 -4.68 -16.47
CA CYS A 159 -3.09 -5.36 -17.75
C CYS A 159 -2.05 -6.47 -17.93
N VAL A 160 -2.45 -7.71 -17.70
CA VAL A 160 -1.64 -8.89 -18.02
C VAL A 160 -1.99 -9.34 -19.44
N ASP A 161 -1.11 -9.06 -20.41
CA ASP A 161 -1.32 -9.53 -21.79
C ASP A 161 -1.12 -11.05 -21.87
N GLY A 162 -2.23 -11.78 -21.92
CA GLY A 162 -2.23 -13.24 -22.02
C GLY A 162 -1.59 -13.80 -23.30
N ARG A 163 -1.32 -12.98 -24.31
CA ARG A 163 -0.70 -13.43 -25.58
C ARG A 163 0.79 -13.71 -25.43
N ASN A 164 1.45 -13.12 -24.43
CA ASN A 164 2.86 -13.36 -24.13
C ASN A 164 3.08 -14.58 -23.22
N ILE A 165 2.02 -15.23 -22.72
CA ILE A 165 2.09 -16.41 -21.84
C ILE A 165 2.75 -17.61 -22.53
N TYR A 166 2.68 -17.69 -23.86
CA TYR A 166 3.19 -18.81 -24.65
C TYR A 166 4.57 -18.57 -25.27
N ARG A 167 5.26 -17.48 -24.90
CA ARG A 167 6.65 -17.26 -25.32
C ARG A 167 7.58 -18.07 -24.42
N GLU A 168 8.53 -18.80 -25.02
CA GLU A 168 9.48 -19.69 -24.33
C GLU A 168 10.39 -18.96 -23.33
N ASP A 169 10.53 -17.63 -23.48
CA ASP A 169 11.16 -16.76 -22.50
C ASP A 169 10.12 -16.39 -21.42
N GLY A 170 10.22 -17.07 -20.27
CA GLY A 170 9.30 -16.94 -19.13
C GLY A 170 8.82 -15.51 -18.88
N CYS A 171 7.50 -15.35 -18.78
CA CYS A 171 6.90 -14.04 -18.55
C CYS A 171 7.07 -13.65 -17.07
N VAL A 172 8.04 -12.78 -16.78
CA VAL A 172 8.30 -12.25 -15.42
C VAL A 172 7.03 -11.70 -14.74
N LEU A 173 6.10 -11.13 -15.52
CA LEU A 173 4.80 -10.66 -15.01
C LEU A 173 3.92 -11.80 -14.50
N TRP A 174 3.95 -12.95 -15.18
CA TRP A 174 3.21 -14.14 -14.77
C TRP A 174 3.80 -14.75 -13.49
N ASP A 175 5.12 -14.85 -13.40
CA ASP A 175 5.79 -15.32 -12.19
C ASP A 175 5.48 -14.42 -10.99
N ASN A 176 5.46 -13.10 -11.21
CA ASN A 176 5.06 -12.12 -10.20
C ASN A 176 3.60 -12.29 -9.77
N LEU A 177 2.69 -12.53 -10.71
CA LEU A 177 1.28 -12.76 -10.41
C LEU A 177 1.08 -14.06 -9.60
N VAL A 178 1.69 -15.16 -10.05
CA VAL A 178 1.63 -16.45 -9.35
C VAL A 178 2.21 -16.34 -7.95
N SER A 179 3.33 -15.64 -7.79
CA SER A 179 3.96 -15.36 -6.50
C SER A 179 3.02 -14.54 -5.60
N GLY A 180 2.41 -13.49 -6.13
CA GLY A 180 1.42 -12.68 -5.40
C GLY A 180 0.20 -13.46 -4.93
N LEU A 181 -0.38 -14.30 -5.80
CA LEU A 181 -1.50 -15.17 -5.44
C LEU A 181 -1.09 -16.20 -4.37
N CYS A 182 0.13 -16.74 -4.45
CA CYS A 182 0.68 -17.61 -3.42
C CYS A 182 0.84 -16.88 -2.08
N ASP A 183 1.29 -15.64 -2.08
CA ASP A 183 1.38 -14.81 -0.88
C ASP A 183 -0.01 -14.60 -0.25
N VAL A 184 -1.01 -14.23 -1.05
CA VAL A 184 -2.40 -14.06 -0.57
C VAL A 184 -2.92 -15.35 0.06
N LYS A 185 -2.80 -16.48 -0.64
CA LYS A 185 -3.19 -17.79 -0.12
C LYS A 185 -2.48 -18.12 1.19
N ARG A 186 -1.17 -17.86 1.27
CA ARG A 186 -0.35 -18.14 2.45
C ARG A 186 -0.81 -17.32 3.64
N VAL A 187 -0.97 -16.00 3.47
CA VAL A 187 -1.39 -15.10 4.55
C VAL A 187 -2.77 -15.47 5.06
N ILE A 188 -3.76 -15.69 4.17
CA ILE A 188 -5.11 -16.12 4.56
C ILE A 188 -5.05 -17.46 5.32
N SER A 189 -4.30 -18.43 4.79
CA SER A 189 -4.19 -19.76 5.41
C SER A 189 -3.51 -19.70 6.79
N SER A 190 -2.54 -18.81 6.98
CA SER A 190 -1.87 -18.60 8.26
C SER A 190 -2.78 -17.91 9.27
N ALA A 191 -3.58 -16.93 8.84
CA ALA A 191 -4.46 -16.17 9.71
C ALA A 191 -5.73 -16.94 10.11
N PHE A 192 -6.34 -17.69 9.19
CA PHE A 192 -7.65 -18.32 9.40
C PHE A 192 -7.64 -19.85 9.31
N GLY A 193 -6.48 -20.47 9.09
CA GLY A 193 -6.35 -21.89 8.80
C GLY A 193 -6.57 -22.22 7.33
N ARG A 194 -6.21 -23.44 6.94
CA ARG A 194 -6.41 -23.91 5.55
C ARG A 194 -7.90 -24.11 5.28
N PRO A 195 -8.41 -23.67 4.11
CA PRO A 195 -9.74 -24.05 3.68
C PRO A 195 -9.87 -25.58 3.69
N GLN A 196 -10.81 -26.10 4.48
CA GLN A 196 -11.22 -27.50 4.37
C GLN A 196 -12.18 -27.57 3.18
N ILE A 197 -11.78 -28.29 2.14
CA ILE A 197 -12.64 -28.65 0.99
C ILE A 197 -13.44 -29.87 1.40
#